data_AF-A0A814FRH6-F1
#
_entry.id   AF-A0A814FRH6-F1
#
_cell.length_a   1.000
_cell.length_b   1.000
_cell.length_c   1.000
_cell.angle_alpha   90.00
_cell.angle_beta   90.00
_cell.angle_gamma   90.00
#
_symmetry.space_group_name_H-M   'P 1'
#
loop_
_entity.id
_entity.type
_entity.pdbx_description
1 polymer ?
#
loop_
_entity_poly.entity_id
_entity_poly.type
_entity_poly.pdbx_seq_one_letter_code
_entity_poly.pdbx_strand_id
1 'polypeptide(L)'
;NALRNLQAEHHKIEASFFEEVHALECRYLSKYQPLYEKRLNIIKGAYEPTEEESKCAFDEDETDEQAKKDKEEEGKKDEGTTVGIPEFWLQVFKNSDVLSELIKEQDEEVLKHLSDVRITMKNEANEKGFTIEFEFTPNEYFTNTVLTKFYELRTGPDEHEPLAYEGPEIIKSKGCEILWNKGKNVTMKMVKKRQKHKNRGTIRVVTKEVQTDSFFNFFTPPTVPDDPDAEMEDSDEMRMLAADFEIGHMLRDSIVPKAVLYYTGEVADEDDGEYDEEGDEDDEDDDDDDDDDDDDEHEGQAAPRGGHHHHGSGGKHGPGGKSRGGKQGGAGQQQPECKQQ
;
A
#
# COMPACT_ATOMS: atom_id res chain seq x y z
N ASN A 1 -14.69 -15.02 33.57
CA ASN A 1 -13.65 -14.28 34.29
C ASN A 1 -12.39 -15.11 34.51
N ALA A 2 -12.43 -16.26 35.19
CA ALA A 2 -11.23 -17.10 35.39
C ALA A 2 -10.51 -17.50 34.08
N LEU A 3 -11.26 -18.01 33.08
CA LEU A 3 -10.69 -18.35 31.76
C LEU A 3 -10.13 -17.15 31.00
N ARG A 4 -10.76 -15.96 31.12
CA ARG A 4 -10.24 -14.72 30.51
C ARG A 4 -8.92 -14.29 31.15
N ASN A 5 -8.74 -14.50 32.46
CA ASN A 5 -7.46 -14.24 33.13
C ASN A 5 -6.38 -15.21 32.65
N LEU A 6 -6.71 -16.49 32.46
CA LEU A 6 -5.78 -17.47 31.87
C LEU A 6 -5.39 -17.07 30.44
N GLN A 7 -6.34 -16.57 29.64
CA GLN A 7 -6.03 -16.06 28.30
C GLN A 7 -5.09 -14.84 28.35
N ALA A 8 -5.31 -13.91 29.28
CA ALA A 8 -4.40 -12.77 29.45
C ALA A 8 -2.99 -13.20 29.92
N GLU A 9 -2.89 -14.27 30.73
CA GLU A 9 -1.60 -14.87 31.08
C GLU A 9 -0.94 -15.55 29.88
N HIS A 10 -1.71 -16.21 29.02
CA HIS A 10 -1.23 -16.77 27.76
C HIS A 10 -0.62 -15.69 26.86
N HIS A 11 -1.33 -14.58 26.61
CA HIS A 11 -0.82 -13.49 25.78
C HIS A 11 0.46 -12.85 26.32
N LYS A 12 0.69 -12.85 27.63
CA LYS A 12 1.97 -12.38 28.20
C LYS A 12 3.14 -13.31 27.86
N ILE A 13 2.90 -14.62 27.86
CA ILE A 13 3.91 -15.61 27.45
C ILE A 13 4.18 -15.47 25.96
N GLU A 14 3.11 -15.32 25.16
CA GLU A 14 3.19 -15.14 23.72
C GLU A 14 3.92 -13.85 23.32
N ALA A 15 3.66 -12.73 24.02
CA ALA A 15 4.43 -11.51 23.86
C ALA A 15 5.93 -11.77 24.08
N SER A 16 6.29 -12.47 25.15
CA SER A 16 7.70 -12.83 25.44
C SER A 16 8.30 -13.70 24.32
N PHE A 17 7.53 -14.65 23.78
CA PHE A 17 7.94 -15.45 22.62
C PHE A 17 8.26 -14.55 21.41
N PHE A 18 7.38 -13.61 21.09
CA PHE A 18 7.60 -12.72 19.96
C PHE A 18 8.73 -11.70 20.19
N GLU A 19 9.02 -11.32 21.44
CA GLU A 19 10.24 -10.56 21.73
C GLU A 19 11.51 -11.36 21.40
N GLU A 20 11.53 -12.65 21.72
CA GLU A 20 12.64 -13.54 21.35
C GLU A 20 12.73 -13.75 19.83
N VAL A 21 11.59 -13.87 19.13
CA VAL A 21 11.52 -13.94 17.67
C VAL A 21 12.08 -12.67 17.04
N HIS A 22 11.64 -11.48 17.47
CA HIS A 22 12.16 -10.20 16.95
C HIS A 22 13.68 -10.07 17.16
N ALA A 23 14.17 -10.49 18.34
CA ALA A 23 15.62 -10.51 18.61
C ALA A 23 16.37 -11.52 17.71
N LEU A 24 15.73 -12.65 17.39
CA LEU A 24 16.26 -13.64 16.46
C LEU A 24 16.30 -13.11 15.02
N GLU A 25 15.23 -12.47 14.55
CA GLU A 25 15.14 -11.81 13.25
C GLU A 25 16.23 -10.76 13.09
N CYS A 26 16.43 -9.91 14.11
CA CYS A 26 17.53 -8.93 14.11
C CYS A 26 18.90 -9.61 13.93
N ARG A 27 19.14 -10.72 14.63
CA ARG A 27 20.39 -11.47 14.55
C ARG A 27 20.60 -12.11 13.18
N TYR A 28 19.54 -12.65 12.58
CA TYR A 28 19.62 -13.30 11.26
C TYR A 28 19.71 -12.27 10.14
N LEU A 29 19.05 -11.12 10.26
CA LEU A 29 19.23 -10.00 9.35
C LEU A 29 20.70 -9.59 9.28
N SER A 30 21.41 -9.50 10.41
CA SER A 30 22.87 -9.23 10.40
C SER A 30 23.69 -10.29 9.66
N LYS A 31 23.23 -11.54 9.59
CA LYS A 31 23.88 -12.60 8.80
C LYS A 31 23.55 -12.50 7.31
N TYR A 32 22.39 -11.96 6.95
CA TYR A 32 22.00 -11.71 5.56
C TYR A 32 22.65 -10.45 4.98
N GLN A 33 23.00 -9.46 5.81
CA GLN A 33 23.62 -8.21 5.35
C GLN A 33 24.81 -8.42 4.38
N PRO A 34 25.80 -9.29 4.64
CA PRO A 34 26.88 -9.53 3.69
C PRO A 34 26.42 -10.09 2.32
N LEU A 35 25.32 -10.86 2.30
CA LEU A 35 24.74 -11.37 1.06
C LEU A 35 24.06 -10.25 0.27
N TYR A 36 23.31 -9.37 0.96
CA TYR A 36 22.68 -8.21 0.34
C TYR A 36 23.69 -7.17 -0.15
N GLU A 37 24.78 -6.94 0.60
CA GLU A 37 25.91 -6.11 0.15
C GLU A 37 26.58 -6.71 -1.10
N LYS A 38 26.77 -8.03 -1.14
CA LYS A 38 27.31 -8.70 -2.33
C LYS A 38 26.38 -8.57 -3.53
N ARG A 39 25.06 -8.78 -3.33
CA ARG A 39 24.03 -8.54 -4.36
C ARG A 39 24.10 -7.11 -4.89
N LEU A 40 24.19 -6.12 -4.00
CA LEU A 40 24.32 -4.71 -4.36
C LEU A 40 25.57 -4.46 -5.22
N ASN A 41 26.71 -5.04 -4.87
CA ASN A 41 27.95 -4.89 -5.63
C ASN A 41 27.84 -5.49 -7.04
N ILE A 42 27.12 -6.60 -7.20
CA ILE A 42 26.82 -7.21 -8.51
C ILE A 42 25.88 -6.29 -9.31
N ILE A 43 24.77 -5.85 -8.71
CA ILE A 43 23.80 -4.95 -9.37
C ILE A 43 24.48 -3.66 -9.84
N LYS A 44 25.35 -3.06 -9.02
CA LYS A 44 26.10 -1.85 -9.39
C LYS A 44 27.26 -2.09 -10.36
N GLY A 45 27.60 -3.35 -10.68
CA GLY A 45 28.76 -3.72 -11.48
C GLY A 45 30.10 -3.42 -10.81
N ALA A 46 30.11 -3.28 -9.48
CA ALA A 46 31.33 -3.10 -8.69
C ALA A 46 32.07 -4.43 -8.44
N TYR A 47 31.37 -5.55 -8.59
CA TYR A 47 31.90 -6.90 -8.48
C TYR A 47 31.36 -7.78 -9.60
N GLU A 48 32.27 -8.44 -10.32
CA GLU A 48 31.93 -9.43 -11.34
C GLU A 48 31.96 -10.83 -10.70
N PRO A 49 30.87 -11.62 -10.77
CA PRO A 49 30.85 -12.99 -10.26
C PRO A 49 31.90 -13.88 -10.92
N THR A 50 32.48 -14.80 -10.16
CA THR A 50 33.39 -15.83 -10.69
C THR A 50 32.61 -16.94 -11.42
N GLU A 51 33.29 -17.71 -12.29
CA GLU A 51 32.66 -18.85 -12.99
C GLU A 51 32.03 -19.88 -12.05
N GLU A 52 32.53 -20.02 -10.83
CA GLU A 52 31.95 -20.92 -9.83
C GLU A 52 30.68 -20.33 -9.18
N GLU A 53 30.62 -19.02 -9.00
CA GLU A 53 29.47 -18.33 -8.41
C GLU A 53 28.34 -18.11 -9.41
N SER A 54 28.65 -18.03 -10.71
CA SER A 54 27.64 -17.97 -11.77
C SER A 54 26.95 -19.31 -12.03
N LYS A 55 27.46 -20.42 -11.47
CA LYS A 55 26.79 -21.72 -11.55
C LYS A 55 25.77 -21.82 -10.42
N CYS A 56 24.49 -21.79 -10.78
CA CYS A 56 23.44 -22.16 -9.85
C CYS A 56 23.41 -23.68 -9.72
N ALA A 57 23.58 -24.19 -8.49
CA ALA A 57 23.56 -25.63 -8.23
C ALA A 57 22.16 -26.27 -8.40
N PHE A 58 21.12 -25.44 -8.56
CA PHE A 58 19.73 -25.87 -8.74
C PHE A 58 19.33 -25.97 -10.22
N ASP A 59 20.16 -25.46 -11.13
CA ASP A 59 19.93 -25.46 -12.58
C ASP A 59 20.46 -26.75 -13.25
N GLU A 60 20.86 -27.76 -12.47
CA GLU A 60 21.39 -29.03 -13.01
C GLU A 60 20.35 -29.84 -13.84
N ASP A 61 19.06 -29.48 -13.75
CA ASP A 61 17.95 -30.07 -14.52
C ASP A 61 17.56 -29.26 -15.76
N GLU A 62 18.29 -28.18 -16.12
CA GLU A 62 18.02 -27.46 -17.35
C GLU A 62 18.25 -28.34 -18.59
N THR A 63 17.19 -28.54 -19.37
CA THR A 63 17.29 -29.27 -20.64
C THR A 63 18.26 -28.58 -21.61
N ASP A 64 18.92 -29.39 -22.43
CA ASP A 64 19.92 -28.97 -23.44
C ASP A 64 19.41 -27.93 -24.47
N GLU A 65 18.10 -27.62 -24.46
CA GLU A 65 17.44 -26.58 -25.27
C GLU A 65 17.37 -25.23 -24.53
N GLN A 66 17.18 -25.21 -23.21
CA GLN A 66 17.13 -24.00 -22.38
C GLN A 66 18.53 -23.36 -22.29
N ALA A 67 19.53 -24.18 -21.96
CA ALA A 67 20.94 -23.78 -21.95
C ALA A 67 21.48 -23.29 -23.32
N LYS A 68 20.82 -23.65 -24.43
CA LYS A 68 21.14 -23.10 -25.77
C LYS A 68 20.49 -21.74 -26.00
N LYS A 69 19.26 -21.54 -25.51
CA LYS A 69 18.54 -20.26 -25.56
C LYS A 69 19.29 -19.18 -24.78
N ASP A 70 19.76 -19.51 -23.58
CA ASP A 70 20.48 -18.54 -22.73
C ASP A 70 21.83 -18.13 -23.34
N LYS A 71 22.51 -19.07 -24.01
CA LYS A 71 23.73 -18.79 -24.79
C LYS A 71 23.46 -17.97 -26.05
N GLU A 72 22.31 -18.14 -26.70
CA GLU A 72 21.91 -17.29 -27.84
C GLU A 72 21.51 -15.88 -27.40
N GLU A 73 20.95 -15.71 -26.20
CA GLU A 73 20.68 -14.39 -25.61
C GLU A 73 21.94 -13.68 -25.11
N GLU A 74 22.91 -14.41 -24.52
CA GLU A 74 24.25 -13.85 -24.23
C GLU A 74 24.95 -13.35 -25.50
N GLY A 75 24.78 -14.04 -26.62
CA GLY A 75 25.34 -13.67 -27.93
C GLY A 75 24.66 -12.47 -28.61
N LYS A 76 23.54 -11.98 -28.08
CA LYS A 76 22.80 -10.80 -28.60
C LYS A 76 23.03 -9.51 -27.80
N LYS A 77 23.93 -9.50 -26.81
CA LYS A 77 24.30 -8.26 -26.13
C LYS A 77 25.10 -7.36 -27.07
N ASP A 78 24.49 -6.21 -27.34
CA ASP A 78 25.01 -5.03 -28.04
C ASP A 78 26.45 -4.70 -27.60
N GLU A 79 27.28 -4.16 -28.50
CA GLU A 79 28.67 -3.73 -28.24
C GLU A 79 28.73 -2.45 -27.35
N GLY A 80 27.83 -2.33 -26.38
CA GLY A 80 27.77 -1.29 -25.37
C GLY A 80 28.11 -1.86 -24.00
N THR A 81 29.12 -1.30 -23.35
CA THR A 81 29.56 -1.67 -21.99
C THR A 81 28.47 -1.35 -20.96
N THR A 82 27.45 -2.20 -20.82
CA THR A 82 26.49 -2.12 -19.71
C THR A 82 27.17 -2.57 -18.43
N VAL A 83 27.35 -1.65 -17.48
CA VAL A 83 27.95 -1.94 -16.17
C VAL A 83 26.83 -2.34 -15.20
N GLY A 84 26.97 -3.51 -14.57
CA GLY A 84 26.00 -4.01 -13.60
C GLY A 84 24.68 -4.47 -14.23
N ILE A 85 23.60 -4.41 -13.45
CA ILE A 85 22.24 -4.79 -13.83
C ILE A 85 21.36 -3.53 -13.75
N PRO A 86 21.22 -2.76 -14.85
CA PRO A 86 20.42 -1.55 -14.87
C PRO A 86 18.97 -1.82 -14.48
N GLU A 87 18.33 -0.85 -13.81
CA GLU A 87 16.89 -0.87 -13.51
C GLU A 87 16.43 -2.08 -12.68
N PHE A 88 17.35 -2.80 -12.02
CA PHE A 88 17.06 -4.02 -11.25
C PHE A 88 15.85 -3.84 -10.31
N TRP A 89 15.87 -2.84 -9.44
CA TRP A 89 14.78 -2.63 -8.48
C TRP A 89 13.49 -2.12 -9.10
N LEU A 90 13.57 -1.35 -10.20
CA LEU A 90 12.38 -0.98 -10.96
C LEU A 90 11.71 -2.24 -11.52
N GLN A 91 12.49 -3.15 -12.12
CA GLN A 91 11.95 -4.40 -12.64
C GLN A 91 11.38 -5.28 -11.52
N VAL A 92 12.06 -5.39 -10.38
CA VAL A 92 11.54 -6.07 -9.18
C VAL A 92 10.17 -5.52 -8.77
N PHE A 93 10.01 -4.19 -8.73
CA PHE A 93 8.75 -3.60 -8.33
C PHE A 93 7.66 -3.75 -9.39
N LYS A 94 8.01 -3.76 -10.68
CA LYS A 94 7.05 -3.99 -11.77
C LYS A 94 6.54 -5.43 -11.85
N ASN A 95 7.33 -6.38 -11.35
CA ASN A 95 6.97 -7.79 -11.26
C ASN A 95 6.30 -8.16 -9.93
N SER A 96 5.99 -7.19 -9.08
CA SER A 96 5.16 -7.39 -7.89
C SER A 96 3.79 -6.81 -8.18
N ASP A 97 2.73 -7.61 -8.03
CA ASP A 97 1.38 -7.18 -8.37
C ASP A 97 0.97 -5.91 -7.62
N VAL A 98 1.16 -5.91 -6.30
CA VAL A 98 0.81 -4.76 -5.46
C VAL A 98 1.66 -3.51 -5.74
N LEU A 99 2.97 -3.64 -5.92
CA LEU A 99 3.82 -2.47 -6.17
C LEU A 99 3.64 -1.90 -7.57
N SER A 100 3.39 -2.75 -8.57
CA SER A 100 3.19 -2.34 -9.96
C SER A 100 1.99 -1.40 -10.09
N GLU A 101 0.92 -1.63 -9.33
CA GLU A 101 -0.27 -0.78 -9.31
C GLU A 101 -0.01 0.63 -8.74
N LEU A 102 0.93 0.75 -7.82
CA LEU A 102 1.30 2.02 -7.19
C LEU A 102 2.18 2.88 -8.11
N ILE A 103 2.96 2.24 -8.99
CA ILE A 103 3.91 2.90 -9.88
C ILE A 103 3.18 3.50 -11.07
N LYS A 104 3.32 4.82 -11.26
CA LYS A 104 2.84 5.52 -12.46
C LYS A 104 4.00 5.80 -13.41
N GLU A 105 3.69 6.10 -14.68
CA GLU A 105 4.70 6.34 -15.72
C GLU A 105 5.78 7.36 -15.32
N GLN A 106 5.42 8.39 -14.55
CA GLN A 106 6.34 9.43 -14.08
C GLN A 106 7.27 8.93 -12.97
N ASP A 107 6.81 7.94 -12.18
CA ASP A 107 7.59 7.34 -11.11
C ASP A 107 8.68 6.42 -11.65
N GLU A 108 8.43 5.72 -12.77
CA GLU A 108 9.40 4.82 -13.41
C GLU A 108 10.72 5.54 -13.69
N GLU A 109 10.66 6.76 -14.24
CA GLU A 109 11.87 7.55 -14.53
C GLU A 109 12.67 7.94 -13.28
N VAL A 110 12.01 8.04 -12.12
CA VAL A 110 12.68 8.28 -10.85
C VAL A 110 13.24 6.97 -10.28
N LEU A 111 12.46 5.89 -10.37
CA LEU A 111 12.82 4.56 -9.88
C LEU A 111 13.96 3.90 -10.67
N LYS A 112 14.23 4.32 -11.91
CA LYS A 112 15.48 3.97 -12.62
C LYS A 112 16.75 4.32 -11.83
N HIS A 113 16.66 5.32 -10.94
CA HIS A 113 17.78 5.72 -10.08
C HIS A 113 17.86 4.93 -8.77
N LEU A 114 16.89 4.08 -8.45
CA LEU A 114 16.87 3.23 -7.26
C LEU A 114 17.94 2.14 -7.38
N SER A 115 18.93 2.21 -6.50
CA SER A 115 20.11 1.34 -6.52
C SER A 115 20.07 0.24 -5.48
N ASP A 116 19.40 0.47 -4.35
CA ASP A 116 19.27 -0.52 -3.28
C ASP A 116 17.99 -0.31 -2.49
N VAL A 117 17.44 -1.41 -1.96
CA VAL A 117 16.37 -1.40 -0.96
C VAL A 117 16.80 -2.27 0.20
N ARG A 118 16.94 -1.66 1.38
CA ARG A 118 17.45 -2.32 2.59
C ARG A 118 16.41 -2.30 3.69
N ILE A 119 16.45 -3.34 4.51
CA ILE A 119 15.74 -3.40 5.79
C ILE A 119 16.73 -3.19 6.91
N THR A 120 16.44 -2.27 7.81
CA THR A 120 17.12 -2.14 9.11
C THR A 120 16.10 -2.34 10.22
N MET A 121 16.46 -3.13 11.23
CA MET A 121 15.59 -3.42 12.36
C MET A 121 16.01 -2.54 13.54
N LYS A 122 15.02 -1.99 14.24
CA LYS A 122 15.23 -1.38 15.55
C LYS A 122 14.79 -2.36 16.64
N ASN A 123 15.67 -2.55 17.62
CA ASN A 123 15.42 -3.44 18.76
C ASN A 123 15.70 -2.71 20.09
N GLU A 124 15.20 -1.47 20.19
CA GLU A 124 15.20 -0.72 21.44
C GLU A 124 13.83 -0.86 22.10
N ALA A 125 13.80 -0.96 23.44
CA ALA A 125 12.58 -1.31 24.18
C ALA A 125 11.37 -0.39 23.91
N ASN A 126 11.61 0.87 23.53
CA ASN A 126 10.57 1.88 23.25
C ASN A 126 10.49 2.28 21.77
N GLU A 127 11.27 1.65 20.88
CA GLU A 127 11.27 1.93 19.43
C GLU A 127 11.44 0.63 18.64
N LYS A 128 10.71 -0.43 19.00
CA LYS A 128 10.69 -1.66 18.21
C LYS A 128 10.04 -1.37 16.86
N GLY A 129 10.64 -1.89 15.80
CA GLY A 129 10.18 -1.61 14.45
C GLY A 129 11.22 -1.93 13.41
N PHE A 130 10.92 -1.53 12.18
CA PHE A 130 11.85 -1.66 11.07
C PHE A 130 11.78 -0.44 10.17
N THR A 131 12.89 -0.15 9.50
CA THR A 131 12.99 0.91 8.50
C THR A 131 13.34 0.27 7.16
N ILE A 132 12.58 0.65 6.14
CA ILE A 132 12.88 0.38 4.75
C ILE A 132 13.64 1.58 4.21
N GLU A 133 14.85 1.36 3.72
CA GLU A 133 15.73 2.38 3.15
C GLU A 133 15.84 2.16 1.64
N PHE A 134 15.50 3.20 0.87
CA PHE A 134 15.57 3.22 -0.58
C PHE A 134 16.73 4.11 -1.00
N GLU A 135 17.84 3.52 -1.45
CA GLU A 135 19.04 4.25 -1.85
C GLU A 135 18.99 4.62 -3.33
N PHE A 136 19.06 5.91 -3.61
CA PHE A 136 19.07 6.44 -4.97
C PHE A 136 20.46 6.93 -5.37
N THR A 137 20.82 6.64 -6.61
CA THR A 137 21.95 7.31 -7.26
C THR A 137 21.67 8.81 -7.42
N PRO A 138 22.71 9.67 -7.53
CA PRO A 138 22.52 11.08 -7.84
C PRO A 138 21.62 11.25 -9.07
N ASN A 139 20.52 11.97 -8.92
CA ASN A 139 19.48 12.11 -9.93
C ASN A 139 18.98 13.56 -10.01
N GLU A 140 18.20 13.86 -11.05
CA GLU A 140 17.68 15.21 -11.27
C GLU A 140 16.38 15.50 -10.51
N TYR A 141 15.78 14.54 -9.82
CA TYR A 141 14.46 14.65 -9.24
C TYR A 141 14.45 15.20 -7.82
N PHE A 142 15.36 14.72 -6.97
CA PHE A 142 15.50 15.16 -5.58
C PHE A 142 16.95 15.06 -5.10
N THR A 143 17.26 15.69 -3.97
CA THR A 143 18.62 15.68 -3.40
C THR A 143 18.88 14.58 -2.38
N ASN A 144 17.84 13.90 -1.90
CA ASN A 144 17.98 12.76 -0.99
C ASN A 144 18.81 11.65 -1.64
N THR A 145 19.75 11.08 -0.89
CA THR A 145 20.46 9.86 -1.29
C THR A 145 19.74 8.61 -0.81
N VAL A 146 19.01 8.71 0.30
CA VAL A 146 18.22 7.63 0.88
C VAL A 146 16.86 8.20 1.27
N LEU A 147 15.78 7.56 0.80
CA LEU A 147 14.43 7.76 1.31
C LEU A 147 14.12 6.67 2.32
N THR A 148 13.45 7.00 3.42
CA THR A 148 13.19 6.06 4.50
C THR A 148 11.71 5.96 4.83
N LYS A 149 11.28 4.75 5.14
CA LYS A 149 9.95 4.45 5.66
C LYS A 149 10.09 3.60 6.91
N PHE A 150 9.69 4.14 8.05
CA PHE A 150 9.73 3.48 9.35
C PHE A 150 8.34 2.94 9.71
N TYR A 151 8.32 1.73 10.28
CA TYR A 151 7.15 1.10 10.88
C TYR A 151 7.44 0.77 12.33
N GLU A 152 6.59 1.25 13.23
CA GLU A 152 6.63 0.95 14.65
C GLU A 152 5.85 -0.33 14.92
N LEU A 153 6.49 -1.28 15.62
CA LEU A 153 5.91 -2.57 15.95
C LEU A 153 5.54 -2.62 17.42
N ARG A 154 4.29 -2.99 17.71
CA ARG A 154 3.86 -3.40 19.04
C ARG A 154 4.04 -4.91 19.13
N THR A 155 4.82 -5.38 20.10
CA THR A 155 5.12 -6.82 20.28
C THR A 155 4.43 -7.43 21.50
N GLY A 156 3.46 -6.73 22.09
CA GLY A 156 2.76 -7.18 23.29
C GLY A 156 1.32 -6.65 23.32
N PRO A 157 0.51 -7.13 24.26
CA PRO A 157 -0.92 -6.83 24.27
C PRO A 157 -1.19 -5.35 24.48
N ASP A 158 -2.22 -4.84 23.81
CA ASP A 158 -2.76 -3.51 24.09
C ASP A 158 -3.24 -3.41 25.55
N GLU A 159 -3.03 -2.26 26.20
CA GLU A 159 -3.44 -2.06 27.59
C GLU A 159 -4.95 -1.98 27.76
N HIS A 160 -5.66 -1.45 26.77
CA HIS A 160 -7.11 -1.29 26.73
C HIS A 160 -7.79 -2.57 26.21
N GLU A 161 -7.16 -3.31 25.30
CA GLU A 161 -7.67 -4.54 24.70
C GLU A 161 -6.70 -5.73 24.78
N PRO A 162 -6.31 -6.17 25.99
CA PRO A 162 -5.27 -7.20 26.17
C PRO A 162 -5.64 -8.59 25.64
N LEU A 163 -6.92 -8.81 25.33
CA LEU A 163 -7.43 -10.07 24.78
C LEU A 163 -7.53 -10.08 23.25
N ALA A 164 -7.26 -8.96 22.59
CA ALA A 164 -7.22 -8.84 21.12
C ALA A 164 -5.79 -9.04 20.55
N TYR A 165 -4.83 -9.43 21.40
CA TYR A 165 -3.46 -9.65 20.96
C TYR A 165 -3.37 -10.90 20.07
N GLU A 166 -2.95 -10.71 18.82
CA GLU A 166 -2.76 -11.79 17.82
C GLU A 166 -1.30 -11.96 17.40
N GLY A 167 -0.38 -11.21 18.01
CA GLY A 167 1.04 -11.20 17.69
C GLY A 167 1.57 -9.78 17.48
N PRO A 168 2.80 -9.65 16.95
CA PRO A 168 3.37 -8.36 16.61
C PRO A 168 2.58 -7.70 15.50
N GLU A 169 2.25 -6.44 15.68
CA GLU A 169 1.51 -5.67 14.69
C GLU A 169 2.18 -4.32 14.45
N ILE A 170 2.05 -3.83 13.22
CA ILE A 170 2.43 -2.46 12.89
C ILE A 170 1.37 -1.55 13.48
N ILE A 171 1.78 -0.64 14.37
CA ILE A 171 0.87 0.32 15.01
C ILE A 171 0.99 1.72 14.42
N LYS A 172 2.12 2.05 13.78
CA LYS A 172 2.36 3.36 13.19
C LYS A 172 3.32 3.23 12.02
N SER A 173 3.16 4.09 11.03
CA SER A 173 4.16 4.30 9.98
C SER A 173 4.58 5.76 9.89
N LYS A 174 5.83 5.97 9.48
CA LYS A 174 6.44 7.29 9.32
C LYS A 174 7.34 7.28 8.11
N GLY A 175 7.01 8.06 7.10
CA GLY A 175 7.88 8.26 5.96
C GLY A 175 8.92 9.37 6.18
N CYS A 176 9.50 9.86 5.08
CA CYS A 176 10.48 10.93 5.10
C CYS A 176 10.13 12.04 4.10
N GLU A 177 10.60 13.25 4.36
CA GLU A 177 10.45 14.35 3.41
C GLU A 177 11.35 14.13 2.17
N ILE A 178 10.72 14.16 1.00
CA ILE A 178 11.43 14.14 -0.28
C ILE A 178 11.74 15.58 -0.70
N LEU A 179 13.03 15.88 -0.81
CA LEU A 179 13.56 17.19 -1.17
C LEU A 179 13.58 17.35 -2.69
N TRP A 180 12.38 17.47 -3.28
CA TRP A 180 12.19 17.60 -4.73
C TRP A 180 12.91 18.82 -5.30
N ASN A 181 13.60 18.60 -6.41
CA ASN A 181 14.12 19.65 -7.25
C ASN A 181 12.96 20.39 -7.95
N LYS A 182 13.24 21.64 -8.34
CA LYS A 182 12.21 22.53 -8.90
C LYS A 182 11.55 21.92 -10.14
N GLY A 183 10.23 21.68 -10.05
CA GLY A 183 9.42 21.17 -11.15
C GLY A 183 9.57 19.67 -11.42
N LYS A 184 10.19 18.94 -10.49
CA LYS A 184 10.41 17.50 -10.59
C LYS A 184 9.60 16.67 -9.58
N ASN A 185 8.74 17.33 -8.80
CA ASN A 185 7.85 16.65 -7.88
C ASN A 185 6.76 15.88 -8.65
N VAL A 186 6.87 14.55 -8.68
CA VAL A 186 5.92 13.65 -9.35
C VAL A 186 4.66 13.38 -8.52
N THR A 187 4.64 13.72 -7.23
CA THR A 187 3.45 13.58 -6.38
C THR A 187 2.43 14.71 -6.59
N MET A 188 2.76 15.70 -7.41
CA MET A 188 1.97 16.91 -7.62
C MET A 188 1.79 17.23 -9.11
N LYS A 189 0.58 17.63 -9.50
CA LYS A 189 0.26 18.12 -10.85
C LYS A 189 -0.29 19.54 -10.87
N MET A 190 0.11 20.31 -11.87
CA MET A 190 -0.34 21.70 -12.06
C MET A 190 -1.66 21.76 -12.85
N VAL A 191 -2.76 22.06 -12.17
CA VAL A 191 -4.09 22.19 -12.78
C VAL A 191 -4.46 23.65 -13.00
N LYS A 192 -4.74 24.04 -14.25
CA LYS A 192 -5.18 25.40 -14.60
C LYS A 192 -6.69 25.55 -14.37
N LYS A 193 -7.09 26.21 -13.29
CA LYS A 193 -8.49 26.52 -12.98
C LYS A 193 -8.87 27.91 -13.49
N ARG A 194 -9.92 27.98 -14.32
CA ARG A 194 -10.48 29.25 -14.79
C ARG A 194 -11.39 29.84 -13.71
N GLN A 195 -11.04 31.00 -13.19
CA GLN A 195 -11.81 31.72 -12.21
C GLN A 195 -12.46 32.95 -12.85
N LYS A 196 -13.80 33.02 -12.81
CA LYS A 196 -14.56 34.17 -13.32
C LYS A 196 -14.82 35.15 -12.17
N HIS A 197 -14.38 36.40 -12.33
CA HIS A 197 -14.65 37.43 -11.34
C HIS A 197 -16.14 37.81 -11.35
N LYS A 198 -16.84 37.55 -10.23
CA LYS A 198 -18.31 37.70 -10.10
C LYS A 198 -18.83 39.07 -10.58
N ASN A 199 -18.07 40.15 -10.34
CA ASN A 199 -18.53 41.51 -10.66
C ASN A 199 -17.96 42.11 -11.95
N ARG A 200 -16.91 41.51 -12.55
CA ARG A 200 -16.17 42.13 -13.67
C ARG A 200 -16.19 41.29 -14.94
N GLY A 201 -16.73 40.07 -14.88
CA GLY A 201 -16.83 39.15 -16.02
C GLY A 201 -15.49 38.61 -16.54
N THR A 202 -14.36 39.19 -16.13
CA THR A 202 -13.01 38.81 -16.53
C THR A 202 -12.66 37.42 -16.00
N ILE A 203 -12.18 36.55 -16.88
CA ILE A 203 -11.70 35.20 -16.56
C ILE A 203 -10.19 35.28 -16.33
N ARG A 204 -9.73 34.87 -15.15
CA ARG A 204 -8.31 34.65 -14.86
C ARG A 204 -8.05 33.16 -14.82
N VAL A 205 -6.92 32.71 -15.37
CA VAL A 205 -6.46 31.33 -15.24
C VAL A 205 -5.53 31.29 -14.03
N VAL A 206 -5.92 30.54 -13.00
CA VAL A 206 -5.11 30.31 -11.81
C VAL A 206 -4.57 28.89 -11.88
N THR A 207 -3.26 28.74 -11.84
CA THR A 207 -2.61 27.42 -11.71
C THR A 207 -2.66 27.02 -10.24
N LYS A 208 -3.25 25.87 -9.95
CA LYS A 208 -3.26 25.26 -8.62
C LYS A 208 -2.51 23.92 -8.70
N GLU A 209 -1.62 23.70 -7.76
CA GLU A 209 -0.97 22.41 -7.55
C GLU A 209 -1.93 21.49 -6.79
N VAL A 210 -2.11 20.27 -7.30
CA VAL A 210 -3.01 19.25 -6.75
C VAL A 210 -2.23 17.96 -6.67
N GLN A 211 -2.37 17.23 -5.56
CA GLN A 211 -1.76 15.91 -5.39
C GLN A 211 -2.24 14.96 -6.49
N THR A 212 -1.35 14.07 -6.91
CA THR A 212 -1.65 13.04 -7.89
C THR A 212 -1.10 11.71 -7.40
N ASP A 213 -1.69 10.63 -7.91
CA ASP A 213 -1.24 9.28 -7.60
C ASP A 213 0.19 9.12 -8.09
N SER A 214 1.02 8.57 -7.21
CA SER A 214 2.45 8.38 -7.38
C SER A 214 2.92 7.41 -6.30
N PHE A 215 3.82 6.50 -6.66
CA PHE A 215 4.51 5.62 -5.72
C PHE A 215 5.12 6.41 -4.54
N PHE A 216 5.66 7.61 -4.81
CA PHE A 216 6.34 8.41 -3.80
C PHE A 216 5.41 9.00 -2.72
N ASN A 217 4.09 8.88 -2.87
CA ASN A 217 3.17 9.13 -1.76
C ASN A 217 3.37 8.13 -0.61
N PHE A 218 3.98 6.96 -0.85
CA PHE A 218 4.37 5.99 0.18
C PHE A 218 5.25 6.58 1.29
N PHE A 219 6.03 7.64 0.99
CA PHE A 219 6.86 8.34 1.97
C PHE A 219 6.10 9.44 2.74
N THR A 220 4.81 9.63 2.46
CA THR A 220 3.91 10.52 3.20
C THR A 220 2.67 9.73 3.63
N PRO A 221 2.85 8.73 4.53
CA PRO A 221 1.75 7.86 4.92
C PRO A 221 0.65 8.62 5.68
N PRO A 222 -0.60 8.11 5.68
CA PRO A 222 -1.63 8.58 6.58
C PRO A 222 -1.18 8.48 8.06
N THR A 223 -1.63 9.40 8.90
CA THR A 223 -1.32 9.38 10.33
C THR A 223 -2.38 8.61 11.10
N VAL A 224 -1.96 7.72 11.98
CA VAL A 224 -2.85 7.11 12.99
C VAL A 224 -3.30 8.20 13.95
N PRO A 225 -4.61 8.44 14.12
CA PRO A 225 -5.10 9.39 15.11
C PRO A 225 -4.73 8.96 16.52
N ASP A 226 -4.42 9.92 17.39
CA ASP A 226 -4.15 9.65 18.80
C ASP A 226 -5.44 9.30 19.58
N ASP A 227 -6.62 9.57 19.01
CA ASP A 227 -7.93 9.34 19.64
C ASP A 227 -8.54 8.02 19.14
N PRO A 228 -8.65 6.98 20.00
CA PRO A 228 -9.23 5.69 19.61
C PRO A 228 -10.73 5.76 19.32
N ASP A 229 -11.43 6.81 19.76
CA ASP A 229 -12.87 7.01 19.48
C ASP A 229 -13.13 7.82 18.19
N ALA A 230 -12.08 8.18 17.45
CA ALA A 230 -12.24 8.83 16.15
C ALA A 230 -12.93 7.87 15.17
N GLU A 231 -14.01 8.31 14.51
CA GLU A 231 -14.78 7.52 13.52
C GLU A 231 -13.94 7.21 12.25
N MET A 232 -12.99 6.30 12.38
CA MET A 232 -12.02 5.93 11.34
C MET A 232 -12.17 4.50 10.85
N GLU A 233 -12.89 3.64 11.58
CA GLU A 233 -13.04 2.20 11.31
C GLU A 233 -13.53 1.88 9.88
N ASP A 234 -14.12 2.84 9.16
CA ASP A 234 -14.59 2.67 7.77
C ASP A 234 -14.21 3.83 6.83
N SER A 235 -13.17 4.59 7.20
CA SER A 235 -12.67 5.72 6.42
C SER A 235 -11.73 5.28 5.28
N ASP A 236 -11.66 6.07 4.20
CA ASP A 236 -10.66 5.87 3.16
C ASP A 236 -9.23 5.96 3.73
N GLU A 237 -9.00 6.77 4.77
CA GLU A 237 -7.71 6.89 5.45
C GLU A 237 -7.27 5.59 6.13
N MET A 238 -8.20 4.86 6.74
CA MET A 238 -7.90 3.56 7.37
C MET A 238 -7.57 2.50 6.32
N ARG A 239 -8.28 2.48 5.18
CA ARG A 239 -7.96 1.58 4.06
C ARG A 239 -6.57 1.88 3.47
N MET A 240 -6.24 3.16 3.31
CA MET A 240 -4.90 3.57 2.86
C MET A 240 -3.81 3.18 3.86
N LEU A 241 -4.08 3.27 5.17
CA LEU A 241 -3.13 2.86 6.21
C LEU A 241 -2.94 1.34 6.24
N ALA A 242 -4.02 0.55 6.10
CA ALA A 242 -3.93 -0.91 6.03
C ALA A 242 -3.09 -1.35 4.83
N ALA A 243 -3.34 -0.79 3.64
CA ALA A 243 -2.53 -1.02 2.45
C ALA A 243 -1.07 -0.59 2.68
N ASP A 244 -0.83 0.54 3.35
CA ASP A 244 0.52 1.01 3.70
C ASP A 244 1.29 0.00 4.58
N PHE A 245 0.61 -0.64 5.52
CA PHE A 245 1.20 -1.63 6.42
C PHE A 245 1.45 -2.96 5.71
N GLU A 246 0.55 -3.37 4.83
CA GLU A 246 0.69 -4.56 3.98
C GLU A 246 1.90 -4.43 3.05
N ILE A 247 2.03 -3.30 2.35
CA ILE A 247 3.22 -3.00 1.52
C ILE A 247 4.50 -3.03 2.37
N GLY A 248 4.43 -2.51 3.60
CA GLY A 248 5.55 -2.55 4.55
C GLY A 248 6.01 -3.97 4.88
N HIS A 249 5.07 -4.86 5.18
CA HIS A 249 5.35 -6.29 5.41
C HIS A 249 5.88 -6.97 4.15
N MET A 250 5.21 -6.79 3.01
CA MET A 250 5.62 -7.38 1.74
C MET A 250 7.06 -7.01 1.37
N LEU A 251 7.43 -5.74 1.49
CA LEU A 251 8.78 -5.28 1.21
C LEU A 251 9.81 -5.94 2.14
N ARG A 252 9.48 -6.04 3.43
CA ARG A 252 10.35 -6.60 4.46
C ARG A 252 10.55 -8.11 4.31
N ASP A 253 9.45 -8.85 4.13
CA ASP A 253 9.39 -10.30 4.32
C ASP A 253 9.46 -11.06 2.99
N SER A 254 9.05 -10.45 1.87
CA SER A 254 9.07 -11.07 0.54
C SER A 254 10.04 -10.40 -0.43
N ILE A 255 9.81 -9.12 -0.78
CA ILE A 255 10.50 -8.48 -1.91
C ILE A 255 12.00 -8.34 -1.65
N VAL A 256 12.41 -7.75 -0.52
CA VAL A 256 13.85 -7.55 -0.26
C VAL A 256 14.59 -8.88 -0.12
N PRO A 257 14.08 -9.90 0.60
CA PRO A 257 14.73 -11.21 0.67
C PRO A 257 14.77 -11.96 -0.67
N LYS A 258 13.70 -11.88 -1.47
CA LYS A 258 13.51 -12.63 -2.72
C LYS A 258 13.70 -11.79 -3.98
N ALA A 259 14.40 -10.65 -3.90
CA ALA A 259 14.44 -9.66 -4.98
C ALA A 259 14.87 -10.23 -6.35
N VAL A 260 15.76 -11.22 -6.38
CA VAL A 260 16.18 -11.84 -7.65
C VAL A 260 15.03 -12.61 -8.30
N LEU A 261 14.21 -13.31 -7.51
CA LEU A 261 13.06 -14.06 -8.02
C LEU A 261 11.99 -13.11 -8.58
N TYR A 262 11.75 -11.97 -7.91
CA TYR A 262 10.89 -10.93 -8.45
C TYR A 262 11.49 -10.34 -9.73
N TYR A 263 12.81 -10.11 -9.79
CA TYR A 263 13.46 -9.58 -10.99
C TYR A 263 13.31 -10.52 -12.20
N THR A 264 13.47 -11.84 -12.00
CA THR A 264 13.31 -12.84 -13.06
C THR A 264 11.85 -13.17 -13.37
N GLY A 265 10.92 -12.83 -12.48
CA GLY A 265 9.50 -13.14 -12.63
C GLY A 265 9.17 -14.60 -12.25
N GLU A 266 10.03 -15.25 -11.48
CA GLU A 266 9.83 -16.63 -10.97
C GLU A 266 8.91 -16.70 -9.75
N VAL A 267 8.58 -15.55 -9.15
CA VAL A 267 7.56 -15.49 -8.11
C VAL A 267 6.20 -15.55 -8.80
N ALA A 268 5.55 -16.71 -8.73
CA ALA A 268 4.09 -16.76 -8.79
C ALA A 268 3.60 -16.16 -7.47
N ASP A 269 2.89 -15.04 -7.51
CA ASP A 269 2.24 -14.52 -6.31
C ASP A 269 1.23 -15.60 -5.85
N GLU A 270 1.31 -16.01 -4.57
CA GLU A 270 0.62 -17.17 -3.97
C GLU A 270 -0.93 -17.14 -4.06
N ASP A 271 -1.50 -16.13 -4.74
CA ASP A 271 -2.93 -15.93 -5.00
C ASP A 271 -3.39 -16.53 -6.35
N ASP A 272 -2.46 -17.10 -7.16
CA ASP A 272 -2.84 -17.90 -8.34
C ASP A 272 -3.30 -19.32 -8.00
N GLY A 273 -3.18 -19.70 -6.72
CA GLY A 273 -3.89 -20.81 -6.11
C GLY A 273 -5.33 -20.42 -5.84
N GLU A 274 -6.10 -20.18 -6.91
CA GLU A 274 -7.54 -20.41 -6.90
C GLU A 274 -7.70 -21.77 -6.21
N TYR A 275 -8.22 -21.75 -4.98
CA TYR A 275 -8.80 -22.93 -4.39
C TYR A 275 -9.72 -23.45 -5.48
N ASP A 276 -9.33 -24.56 -6.11
CA ASP A 276 -10.23 -25.42 -6.87
C ASP A 276 -11.24 -25.91 -5.83
N GLU A 277 -12.17 -25.01 -5.49
CA GLU A 277 -13.35 -25.26 -4.70
C GLU A 277 -14.05 -26.32 -5.50
N GLU A 278 -13.92 -27.56 -5.03
CA GLU A 278 -14.48 -28.75 -5.63
C GLU A 278 -15.86 -28.42 -6.20
N GLY A 279 -15.88 -28.18 -7.51
CA GLY A 279 -17.10 -27.92 -8.25
C GLY A 279 -17.83 -29.23 -8.33
N ASP A 280 -18.75 -29.41 -7.38
CA ASP A 280 -19.92 -30.27 -7.51
C ASP A 280 -20.43 -30.23 -8.95
N GLU A 281 -20.06 -31.24 -9.74
CA GLU A 281 -20.86 -31.69 -10.87
C GLU A 281 -21.59 -32.93 -10.38
N ASP A 282 -22.71 -32.68 -9.69
CA ASP A 282 -23.88 -33.55 -9.69
C ASP A 282 -24.17 -33.96 -11.15
N ASP A 283 -23.70 -35.13 -11.56
CA ASP A 283 -24.27 -35.87 -12.68
C ASP A 283 -25.21 -36.93 -12.09
N GLU A 284 -26.43 -36.47 -11.77
CA GLU A 284 -27.62 -37.32 -11.69
C GLU A 284 -27.98 -37.81 -13.10
N ASP A 285 -27.97 -39.13 -13.30
CA ASP A 285 -28.77 -39.94 -14.26
C ASP A 285 -27.96 -41.24 -14.51
N ASP A 286 -28.47 -42.48 -14.48
CA ASP A 286 -29.82 -43.03 -14.57
C ASP A 286 -29.73 -44.52 -14.16
N ASP A 287 -30.85 -45.11 -13.75
CA ASP A 287 -31.28 -46.51 -14.00
C ASP A 287 -32.16 -47.06 -12.87
N ASP A 288 -33.47 -46.97 -13.13
CA ASP A 288 -34.51 -48.02 -13.01
C ASP A 288 -34.59 -48.89 -11.74
N ASP A 289 -35.71 -48.78 -11.01
CA ASP A 289 -36.85 -49.71 -11.17
C ASP A 289 -37.92 -49.52 -10.06
N ASP A 290 -39.19 -49.51 -10.50
CA ASP A 290 -40.42 -50.03 -9.89
C ASP A 290 -40.78 -49.68 -8.41
N ASP A 291 -41.89 -48.96 -8.22
CA ASP A 291 -43.25 -49.54 -8.10
C ASP A 291 -44.22 -48.57 -7.37
N ASP A 292 -45.43 -48.47 -7.95
CA ASP A 292 -46.76 -48.27 -7.34
C ASP A 292 -46.92 -47.32 -6.13
N ASP A 293 -47.74 -46.26 -6.26
CA ASP A 293 -49.21 -46.37 -6.11
C ASP A 293 -49.85 -44.98 -5.88
N ASP A 294 -50.99 -44.79 -6.54
CA ASP A 294 -52.18 -44.07 -6.09
C ASP A 294 -52.16 -42.55 -5.74
N ASP A 295 -52.75 -41.80 -6.67
CA ASP A 295 -54.10 -41.23 -6.53
C ASP A 295 -54.27 -39.72 -6.24
N ASP A 296 -55.18 -39.17 -7.07
CA ASP A 296 -56.10 -38.04 -6.89
C ASP A 296 -55.65 -36.56 -6.82
N GLU A 297 -55.99 -35.87 -7.92
CA GLU A 297 -56.82 -34.65 -8.00
C GLU A 297 -56.57 -33.47 -7.02
N HIS A 298 -56.13 -32.31 -7.54
CA HIS A 298 -57.08 -31.24 -7.90
C HIS A 298 -56.43 -29.97 -8.48
N GLU A 299 -57.16 -29.42 -9.46
CA GLU A 299 -56.99 -28.16 -10.18
C GLU A 299 -56.85 -26.89 -9.32
N GLY A 300 -56.26 -25.82 -9.89
CA GLY A 300 -56.62 -24.46 -9.43
C GLY A 300 -55.76 -23.25 -9.77
N GLN A 301 -55.52 -22.98 -11.06
CA GLN A 301 -55.48 -21.65 -11.71
C GLN A 301 -54.89 -20.38 -11.01
N ALA A 302 -53.88 -19.85 -11.70
CA ALA A 302 -53.79 -18.48 -12.25
C ALA A 302 -53.53 -17.26 -11.34
N ALA A 303 -52.43 -16.57 -11.68
CA ALA A 303 -52.10 -15.18 -11.37
C ALA A 303 -53.00 -14.18 -12.18
N PRO A 304 -52.68 -12.88 -12.40
CA PRO A 304 -51.78 -11.92 -11.73
C PRO A 304 -52.41 -10.48 -11.59
N ARG A 305 -51.57 -9.49 -11.24
CA ARG A 305 -51.61 -8.03 -11.58
C ARG A 305 -52.42 -7.03 -10.71
N GLY A 306 -51.67 -6.06 -10.17
CA GLY A 306 -51.66 -4.68 -10.71
C GLY A 306 -52.61 -3.63 -10.13
N GLY A 307 -52.02 -2.57 -9.53
CA GLY A 307 -52.33 -1.18 -9.90
C GLY A 307 -53.32 -0.35 -9.07
N HIS A 308 -52.79 0.80 -8.62
CA HIS A 308 -53.30 2.17 -8.88
C HIS A 308 -54.17 2.95 -7.85
N HIS A 309 -53.81 4.24 -7.71
CA HIS A 309 -54.54 5.45 -7.25
C HIS A 309 -54.68 5.73 -5.74
N HIS A 310 -54.87 6.96 -5.21
CA HIS A 310 -54.54 8.38 -5.48
C HIS A 310 -55.34 9.20 -4.43
N HIS A 311 -54.90 10.43 -4.08
CA HIS A 311 -55.59 11.49 -3.29
C HIS A 311 -55.75 11.30 -1.77
N GLY A 312 -55.65 12.31 -0.89
CA GLY A 312 -55.44 13.77 -1.04
C GLY A 312 -55.99 14.55 0.19
N SER A 313 -55.50 15.78 0.38
CA SER A 313 -55.99 16.88 1.25
C SER A 313 -55.75 16.80 2.78
N GLY A 314 -55.48 17.87 3.54
CA GLY A 314 -55.29 19.30 3.22
C GLY A 314 -55.43 20.23 4.45
N GLY A 315 -54.64 21.32 4.49
CA GLY A 315 -54.86 22.63 5.18
C GLY A 315 -54.74 22.72 6.72
N LYS A 316 -54.47 23.87 7.37
CA LYS A 316 -54.24 25.27 6.92
C LYS A 316 -54.00 26.19 8.17
N HIS A 317 -53.41 27.38 7.94
CA HIS A 317 -53.49 28.67 8.69
C HIS A 317 -52.36 29.12 9.68
N GLY A 318 -51.70 30.24 9.33
CA GLY A 318 -50.90 31.17 10.18
C GLY A 318 -51.79 32.24 10.85
N PRO A 319 -51.42 33.55 11.01
CA PRO A 319 -50.19 34.33 10.72
C PRO A 319 -49.67 35.10 12.00
N GLY A 320 -48.57 35.86 12.08
CA GLY A 320 -48.15 37.07 11.35
C GLY A 320 -47.59 38.12 12.33
N GLY A 321 -46.62 38.96 11.93
CA GLY A 321 -46.19 40.13 12.72
C GLY A 321 -44.88 40.79 12.28
N LYS A 322 -44.96 41.89 11.52
CA LYS A 322 -43.85 42.77 11.10
C LYS A 322 -43.71 43.95 12.07
N SER A 323 -42.50 44.51 12.22
CA SER A 323 -42.32 45.97 12.31
C SER A 323 -40.93 46.43 11.86
N ARG A 324 -40.89 47.65 11.32
CA ARG A 324 -39.75 48.35 10.68
C ARG A 324 -39.29 49.52 11.55
N GLY A 325 -37.98 49.80 11.52
CA GLY A 325 -37.44 51.13 11.20
C GLY A 325 -36.90 52.00 12.35
N GLY A 326 -35.70 52.56 12.15
CA GLY A 326 -35.20 53.76 12.85
C GLY A 326 -33.66 53.91 12.87
N LYS A 327 -33.12 54.89 12.12
CA LYS A 327 -31.70 55.32 12.05
C LYS A 327 -31.31 56.23 13.24
N GLN A 328 -30.02 56.24 13.64
CA GLN A 328 -29.04 57.35 13.50
C GLN A 328 -27.86 57.32 14.51
N GLY A 329 -26.68 57.73 14.02
CA GLY A 329 -25.53 58.29 14.78
C GLY A 329 -24.51 57.24 15.26
N GLY A 330 -23.18 57.37 15.10
CA GLY A 330 -22.30 58.44 14.65
C GLY A 330 -20.94 58.32 15.38
N ALA A 331 -19.84 58.65 14.69
CA ALA A 331 -18.43 58.70 15.13
C ALA A 331 -17.73 57.34 15.39
N GLY A 332 -16.51 57.03 14.92
CA GLY A 332 -15.45 57.84 14.31
C GLY A 332 -14.15 57.69 15.11
N GLN A 333 -13.13 57.03 14.53
CA GLN A 333 -11.67 57.12 14.81
C GLN A 333 -10.99 55.95 14.04
N GLN A 334 -10.43 56.15 12.85
CA GLN A 334 -9.07 56.63 12.53
C GLN A 334 -7.92 55.94 13.30
N GLN A 335 -7.06 55.27 12.52
CA GLN A 335 -5.71 54.78 12.83
C GLN A 335 -4.75 55.98 13.13
N PRO A 336 -3.48 55.78 13.57
CA PRO A 336 -2.40 55.36 12.66
C PRO A 336 -1.27 54.48 13.26
N GLU A 337 -0.68 53.69 12.36
CA GLU A 337 0.76 53.48 12.08
C GLU A 337 1.89 53.79 13.10
N CYS A 338 2.90 52.90 13.03
CA CYS A 338 4.35 53.15 12.81
C CYS A 338 5.39 52.81 13.91
N LYS A 339 6.38 52.03 13.45
CA LYS A 339 7.84 52.02 13.71
C LYS A 339 8.46 51.17 14.83
N GLN A 340 9.22 50.17 14.35
CA GLN A 340 10.64 49.87 14.62
C GLN A 340 11.22 50.32 15.97
N GLN A 341 11.72 49.34 16.71
CA GLN A 341 13.16 49.24 17.00
C GLN A 341 13.58 47.77 17.02
#